data_AF-A0A354W7H0-F1
#
_entry.id   AF-A0A354W7H0-F1
#
_cell.length_a   1.000
_cell.length_b   1.000
_cell.length_c   1.000
_cell.angle_alpha   90.00
_cell.angle_beta   90.00
_cell.angle_gamma   90.00
#
_symmetry.space_group_name_H-M   'P 1'
#
loop_
_entity.id
_entity.type
_entity.pdbx_description
1 polymer ?
#
loop_
_entity_poly.entity_id
_entity_poly.type
_entity_poly.pdbx_seq_one_letter_code
_entity_poly.pdbx_strand_id
1 'polypeptide(L)'
;MINSNSIALAIKFYRQRQNTPSLGWVFAITGISGILETLPILLSLPLIKTLFLSSGYVALGNTKIELSYYVVALMLLLLVRLLIGIYSQYVNASTRIRLLADFRAHSTASEREKMKTVFGKSVQSINFLLVGWSQLLPGILFTLAGIALFPSFGIIILSILLLWFIPMRILKKQQDESHEKVSALQANLEENTATTVLWRDARFKAAKLDSFNKNLREFIIVSTLIIGLFVAHALGLSFAGNSLLVVLMLLRGLQQLFTGYIMAQQVAALKGYLMEFSS
;
A
#
# COMPACT_ATOMS: atom_id res chain seq x y z
N MET A 1 -3.54 1.39 29.52
CA MET A 1 -3.16 2.27 28.40
C MET A 1 -4.11 2.01 27.24
N ILE A 2 -4.86 3.01 26.79
CA ILE A 2 -5.76 2.85 25.63
C ILE A 2 -4.89 2.44 24.44
N ASN A 3 -5.28 1.34 23.79
CA ASN A 3 -4.58 0.75 22.66
C ASN A 3 -4.70 1.68 21.44
N SER A 4 -3.96 2.79 21.43
CA SER A 4 -4.07 3.81 20.39
C SER A 4 -3.61 3.23 19.06
N ASN A 5 -4.43 3.38 18.03
CA ASN A 5 -4.17 2.91 16.68
C ASN A 5 -2.93 3.64 16.11
N SER A 6 -1.93 2.89 15.64
CA SER A 6 -0.67 3.45 15.12
C SER A 6 -0.88 4.44 13.96
N ILE A 7 -1.91 4.24 13.14
CA ILE A 7 -2.29 5.19 12.08
C ILE A 7 -2.79 6.49 12.70
N ALA A 8 -3.65 6.41 13.72
CA ALA A 8 -4.16 7.60 14.41
C ALA A 8 -3.03 8.36 15.12
N LEU A 9 -2.07 7.64 15.70
CA LEU A 9 -0.87 8.23 16.30
C LEU A 9 0.00 8.94 15.26
N ALA A 10 0.22 8.33 14.08
CA ALA A 10 0.95 8.95 12.99
C ALA A 10 0.26 10.23 12.48
N ILE A 11 -1.08 10.21 12.34
CA ILE A 11 -1.88 11.37 11.97
C ILE A 11 -1.78 12.47 13.04
N LYS A 12 -1.85 12.12 14.33
CA LYS A 12 -1.72 13.08 15.44
C LYS A 12 -0.33 13.72 15.43
N PHE A 13 0.73 12.92 15.30
CA PHE A 13 2.11 13.39 15.19
C PHE A 13 2.29 14.38 14.04
N TYR A 14 1.68 14.11 12.88
CA TYR A 14 1.73 15.00 11.74
C TYR A 14 1.02 16.34 12.01
N ARG A 15 -0.21 16.27 12.56
CA ARG A 15 -1.05 17.45 12.81
C ARG A 15 -0.47 18.42 13.83
N GLN A 16 0.37 17.95 14.75
CA GLN A 16 1.02 18.79 15.76
C GLN A 16 2.14 19.69 15.19
N ARG A 17 2.47 19.59 13.89
CA ARG A 17 3.62 20.29 13.28
C ARG A 17 3.15 21.51 12.48
N GLN A 18 3.65 22.69 12.86
CA GLN A 18 3.13 23.99 12.41
C GLN A 18 3.62 24.40 10.99
N ASN A 19 4.61 23.71 10.41
CA ASN A 19 5.23 24.07 9.13
C ASN A 19 5.09 23.02 8.01
N THR A 20 4.03 22.21 8.07
CA THR A 20 3.80 21.13 7.09
C THR A 20 2.57 21.39 6.22
N PRO A 21 2.55 20.93 4.94
CA PRO A 21 1.37 20.99 4.11
C PRO A 21 0.19 20.31 4.81
N SER A 22 -1.05 20.74 4.52
CA SER A 22 -2.22 20.14 5.15
C SER A 22 -2.29 18.64 4.82
N LEU A 23 -2.51 17.82 5.85
CA LEU A 23 -2.51 16.36 5.70
C LEU A 23 -3.55 15.89 4.67
N GLY A 24 -4.71 16.56 4.62
CA GLY A 24 -5.75 16.28 3.63
C GLY A 24 -5.29 16.52 2.20
N TRP A 25 -4.53 17.59 1.94
CA TRP A 25 -3.95 17.86 0.62
C TRP A 25 -2.92 16.81 0.22
N VAL A 26 -2.04 16.42 1.15
CA VAL A 26 -1.04 15.37 0.91
C VAL A 26 -1.72 14.03 0.61
N PHE A 27 -2.78 13.67 1.34
CA PHE A 27 -3.57 12.47 1.06
C PHE A 27 -4.30 12.53 -0.27
N ALA A 28 -4.85 13.69 -0.65
CA ALA A 28 -5.51 13.86 -1.94
C ALA A 28 -4.54 13.63 -3.09
N ILE A 29 -3.38 14.30 -3.07
CA ILE A 29 -2.37 14.16 -4.14
C ILE A 29 -1.84 12.73 -4.22
N THR A 30 -1.44 12.16 -3.08
CA THR A 30 -0.87 10.80 -3.05
C THR A 30 -1.90 9.75 -3.45
N GLY A 31 -3.16 9.93 -3.07
CA GLY A 31 -4.28 9.10 -3.49
C GLY A 31 -4.56 9.18 -5.00
N ILE A 32 -4.70 10.38 -5.55
CA ILE A 32 -4.90 10.61 -7.00
C ILE A 32 -3.73 10.04 -7.80
N SER A 33 -2.50 10.29 -7.34
CA SER A 33 -1.29 9.72 -7.94
C SER A 33 -1.34 8.18 -7.99
N GLY A 34 -1.84 7.53 -6.93
CA GLY A 34 -2.00 6.09 -6.88
C GLY A 34 -3.05 5.55 -7.87
N ILE A 35 -4.16 6.26 -8.05
CA ILE A 35 -5.18 5.93 -9.07
C ILE A 35 -4.57 6.03 -10.47
N LEU A 36 -3.89 7.13 -10.76
CA LEU A 36 -3.27 7.38 -12.06
C LEU A 36 -2.08 6.45 -12.36
N GLU A 37 -1.50 5.80 -11.36
CA GLU A 37 -0.48 4.77 -11.60
C GLU A 37 -1.06 3.55 -12.30
N THR A 38 -2.27 3.15 -11.91
CA THR A 38 -2.92 1.92 -12.38
C THR A 38 -3.84 2.16 -13.58
N LEU A 39 -4.50 3.32 -13.64
CA LEU A 39 -5.52 3.61 -14.66
C LEU A 39 -5.01 3.49 -16.11
N PRO A 40 -3.84 4.04 -16.50
CA PRO A 40 -3.34 3.92 -17.87
C PRO A 40 -2.99 2.49 -18.26
N ILE A 41 -2.52 1.69 -17.30
CA ILE A 41 -2.18 0.27 -17.54
C ILE A 41 -3.46 -0.50 -17.86
N LEU A 42 -4.53 -0.29 -17.08
CA LEU A 42 -5.81 -0.94 -17.33
C LEU A 42 -6.42 -0.50 -18.67
N LEU A 43 -6.40 0.80 -18.97
CA LEU A 43 -6.91 1.33 -20.23
C LEU A 43 -6.05 0.99 -21.45
N SER A 44 -4.83 0.50 -21.27
CA SER A 44 -4.01 -0.03 -22.36
C SER A 44 -4.50 -1.41 -22.84
N LEU A 45 -5.23 -2.16 -22.02
CA LEU A 45 -5.68 -3.52 -22.38
C LEU A 45 -6.71 -3.54 -23.53
N PRO A 46 -7.75 -2.68 -23.53
CA PRO A 46 -8.65 -2.54 -24.68
C PRO A 46 -7.91 -2.14 -25.96
N LEU A 47 -6.89 -1.27 -25.86
CA LEU A 47 -6.05 -0.89 -26.98
C LEU A 47 -5.29 -2.10 -27.54
N ILE A 48 -4.59 -2.85 -26.68
CA ILE A 48 -3.84 -4.05 -27.07
C ILE A 48 -4.76 -5.02 -27.80
N LYS A 49 -5.93 -5.34 -27.23
CA LYS A 49 -6.93 -6.21 -27.86
C LYS A 49 -7.36 -5.70 -29.23
N THR A 50 -7.59 -4.40 -29.37
CA THR A 50 -8.02 -3.76 -30.62
C THR A 50 -6.96 -3.87 -31.71
N LEU A 51 -5.69 -3.65 -31.35
CA LEU A 51 -4.55 -3.79 -32.26
C LEU A 51 -4.39 -5.25 -32.72
N PHE A 52 -4.48 -6.21 -31.80
CA PHE A 52 -4.41 -7.64 -32.14
C PHE A 52 -5.56 -8.09 -33.07
N LEU A 53 -6.76 -7.54 -32.88
CA LEU A 53 -7.92 -7.84 -33.71
C LEU A 53 -7.99 -7.01 -35.00
N SER A 54 -6.99 -6.14 -35.27
CA SER A 54 -6.97 -5.23 -36.43
C SER A 54 -8.25 -4.40 -36.59
N SER A 55 -8.85 -3.98 -35.47
CA SER A 55 -10.07 -3.18 -35.45
C SER A 55 -9.74 -1.69 -35.48
N GLY A 56 -10.48 -0.89 -36.24
CA GLY A 56 -10.38 0.57 -36.25
C GLY A 56 -10.97 1.26 -35.00
N TYR A 57 -11.65 0.50 -34.14
CA TYR A 57 -12.32 1.02 -32.94
C TYR A 57 -11.94 0.23 -31.69
N VAL A 58 -11.67 0.96 -30.62
CA VAL A 58 -11.50 0.44 -29.27
C VAL A 58 -12.86 0.33 -28.59
N ALA A 59 -13.22 -0.88 -28.19
CA ALA A 59 -14.46 -1.13 -27.45
C ALA A 59 -14.24 -0.99 -25.94
N LEU A 60 -14.95 -0.06 -25.31
CA LEU A 60 -15.08 0.08 -23.86
C LEU A 60 -16.54 -0.19 -23.48
N GLY A 61 -16.83 -1.40 -22.98
CA GLY A 61 -18.22 -1.84 -22.78
C GLY A 61 -19.02 -1.73 -24.08
N ASN A 62 -20.08 -0.93 -24.04
CA ASN A 62 -20.95 -0.68 -25.19
C ASN A 62 -20.51 0.52 -26.06
N THR A 63 -19.47 1.26 -25.62
CA THR A 63 -18.95 2.41 -26.37
C THR A 63 -17.82 1.98 -27.31
N LYS A 64 -17.84 2.51 -28.53
CA LYS A 64 -16.78 2.34 -29.52
C LYS A 64 -16.11 3.69 -29.73
N ILE A 65 -14.81 3.75 -29.50
CA ILE A 65 -14.00 4.95 -29.67
C ILE A 65 -13.04 4.69 -30.82
N GLU A 66 -12.87 5.66 -31.71
CA GLU A 66 -11.89 5.56 -32.80
C GLU A 66 -10.48 5.33 -32.23
N LEU A 67 -9.72 4.43 -32.85
CA LEU A 67 -8.39 4.05 -32.39
C LEU A 67 -7.46 5.27 -32.22
N SER A 68 -7.49 6.20 -33.18
CA SER A 68 -6.70 7.43 -33.18
C SER A 68 -6.96 8.27 -31.94
N TYR A 69 -8.23 8.59 -31.65
CA TYR A 69 -8.64 9.34 -30.47
C TYR A 69 -8.31 8.62 -29.17
N TYR A 70 -8.48 7.30 -29.14
CA TYR A 70 -8.16 6.51 -27.96
C TYR A 70 -6.66 6.56 -27.61
N VAL A 71 -5.79 6.45 -28.61
CA VAL A 71 -4.33 6.55 -28.42
C VAL A 71 -3.93 7.94 -27.93
N VAL A 72 -4.48 9.01 -28.53
CA VAL A 72 -4.21 10.39 -28.08
C VAL A 72 -4.66 10.59 -26.64
N ALA A 73 -5.86 10.14 -26.28
CA ALA A 73 -6.38 10.23 -24.91
C ALA A 73 -5.51 9.45 -23.91
N LEU A 74 -5.03 8.25 -24.28
CA LEU A 74 -4.11 7.47 -23.45
C LEU A 74 -2.77 8.17 -23.25
N MET A 75 -2.20 8.78 -24.29
CA MET A 75 -0.95 9.53 -24.19
C MET A 75 -1.10 10.77 -23.29
N LEU A 76 -2.22 11.49 -23.40
CA LEU A 76 -2.55 12.60 -22.51
C LEU A 76 -2.69 12.12 -21.06
N LEU A 77 -3.37 10.98 -20.85
CA LEU A 77 -3.50 10.40 -19.51
C LEU A 77 -2.13 10.00 -18.92
N LEU A 78 -1.23 9.45 -19.74
CA LEU A 78 0.15 9.15 -19.32
C LEU A 78 0.94 10.40 -18.94
N LEU A 79 0.77 11.50 -19.69
CA LEU A 79 1.40 12.79 -19.35
C LEU A 79 0.87 13.33 -18.02
N VAL A 80 -0.45 13.30 -17.82
CA VAL A 80 -1.09 13.69 -16.55
C VAL A 80 -0.59 12.83 -15.39
N ARG A 81 -0.51 11.50 -15.58
CA ARG A 81 0.09 10.59 -14.60
C ARG A 81 1.52 11.02 -14.27
N LEU A 82 2.35 11.30 -15.27
CA LEU A 82 3.75 11.66 -15.07
C LEU A 82 3.88 12.92 -14.21
N LEU A 83 3.15 13.98 -14.57
CA LEU A 83 3.19 15.26 -13.86
C LEU A 83 2.71 15.12 -12.41
N ILE A 84 1.58 14.45 -12.20
CA ILE A 84 1.04 14.23 -10.85
C ILE A 84 1.95 13.29 -10.04
N GLY A 85 2.54 12.28 -10.69
CA GLY A 85 3.49 11.37 -10.05
C GLY A 85 4.75 12.06 -9.55
N ILE A 86 5.36 12.92 -10.39
CA ILE A 86 6.52 13.75 -10.00
C ILE A 86 6.14 14.64 -8.81
N TYR A 87 5.02 15.34 -8.91
CA TYR A 87 4.57 16.25 -7.86
C TYR A 87 4.26 15.52 -6.55
N SER A 88 3.59 14.37 -6.61
CA SER A 88 3.28 13.52 -5.45
C SER A 88 4.55 13.04 -4.74
N GLN A 89 5.55 12.58 -5.49
CA GLN A 89 6.84 12.17 -4.93
C GLN A 89 7.58 13.34 -4.29
N TYR A 90 7.58 14.51 -4.95
CA TYR A 90 8.13 15.74 -4.39
C TYR A 90 7.43 16.15 -3.09
N VAL A 91 6.10 16.14 -3.05
CA VAL A 91 5.32 16.50 -1.86
C VAL A 91 5.63 15.55 -0.70
N ASN A 92 5.67 14.24 -0.95
CA ASN A 92 6.05 13.27 0.09
C ASN A 92 7.50 13.49 0.59
N ALA A 93 8.46 13.68 -0.32
CA ALA A 93 9.85 13.93 0.05
C ALA A 93 10.03 15.24 0.83
N SER A 94 9.47 16.34 0.30
CA SER A 94 9.55 17.67 0.90
C SER A 94 8.90 17.72 2.28
N THR A 95 7.80 17.00 2.49
CA THR A 95 7.12 16.89 3.78
C THR A 95 8.03 16.26 4.85
N ARG A 96 8.71 15.15 4.51
CA ARG A 96 9.66 14.49 5.42
C ARG A 96 10.85 15.39 5.73
N ILE A 97 11.38 16.09 4.72
CA ILE A 97 12.50 17.02 4.89
C ILE A 97 12.08 18.19 5.80
N ARG A 98 10.89 18.78 5.58
CA ARG A 98 10.37 19.86 6.42
C ARG A 98 10.17 19.42 7.86
N LEU A 99 9.62 18.23 8.10
CA LEU A 99 9.50 17.67 9.45
C LEU A 99 10.86 17.55 10.14
N LEU A 100 11.87 17.02 9.45
CA LEU A 100 13.23 16.89 9.99
C LEU A 100 13.92 18.24 10.19
N ALA A 101 13.70 19.20 9.29
CA ALA A 101 14.25 20.54 9.39
C ALA A 101 13.62 21.31 10.56
N ASP A 102 12.30 21.23 10.72
CA ASP A 102 11.54 21.83 11.82
C ASP A 102 12.03 21.33 13.18
N PHE A 103 12.24 20.01 13.31
CA PHE A 103 12.84 19.41 14.49
C PHE A 103 14.26 19.93 14.76
N ARG A 104 15.09 20.05 13.71
CA ARG A 104 16.46 20.56 13.89
C ARG A 104 16.53 22.03 14.28
N ALA A 105 15.57 22.83 13.83
CA ALA A 105 15.51 24.27 14.05
C ALA A 105 14.95 24.64 15.43
N HIS A 106 13.96 23.88 15.92
CA HIS A 106 13.22 24.23 17.14
C HIS A 106 13.56 23.37 18.37
N SER A 107 14.36 22.31 18.22
CA SER A 107 14.82 21.49 19.36
C SER A 107 16.20 21.88 19.84
N THR A 108 16.41 21.82 21.16
CA THR A 108 17.70 22.09 21.81
C THR A 108 18.76 21.05 21.40
N ALA A 109 20.05 21.35 21.62
CA ALA A 109 21.13 20.41 21.31
C ALA A 109 20.98 19.06 22.05
N SER A 110 20.62 19.11 23.33
CA SER A 110 20.36 17.93 24.16
C SER A 110 19.14 17.13 23.69
N GLU A 111 18.04 17.78 23.31
CA GLU A 111 16.86 17.08 22.77
C GLU A 111 17.16 16.44 21.41
N ARG A 112 17.94 17.10 20.55
CA ARG A 112 18.33 16.54 19.25
C ARG A 112 19.15 15.28 19.44
N GLU A 113 20.07 15.25 20.38
CA GLU A 113 20.89 14.06 20.64
C GLU A 113 20.04 12.88 21.16
N LYS A 114 19.12 13.15 22.09
CA LYS A 114 18.24 12.13 22.68
C LYS A 114 17.16 11.62 21.71
N MET A 115 16.53 12.53 20.96
CA MET A 115 15.29 12.23 20.21
C MET A 115 15.49 12.06 18.70
N LYS A 116 16.69 12.28 18.15
CA LYS A 116 16.94 12.18 16.69
C LYS A 116 16.48 10.86 16.09
N THR A 117 16.77 9.74 16.76
CA THR A 117 16.40 8.40 16.28
C THR A 117 14.88 8.21 16.32
N VAL A 118 14.24 8.58 17.44
CA VAL A 118 12.79 8.49 17.62
C VAL A 118 12.07 9.35 16.59
N PHE A 119 12.46 10.63 16.47
CA PHE A 119 11.85 11.56 15.52
C PHE A 119 12.04 11.09 14.07
N GLY A 120 13.23 10.61 13.71
CA GLY A 120 13.49 10.05 12.39
C GLY A 120 12.60 8.85 12.06
N LYS A 121 12.37 7.97 13.04
CA LYS A 121 11.44 6.84 12.92
C LYS A 121 9.98 7.28 12.82
N SER A 122 9.57 8.30 13.57
CA SER A 122 8.24 8.89 13.46
C SER A 122 8.00 9.52 12.08
N VAL A 123 8.98 10.23 11.51
CA VAL A 123 8.92 10.72 10.12
C VAL A 123 8.87 9.56 9.11
N GLN A 124 9.61 8.46 9.36
CA GLN A 124 9.54 7.26 8.52
C GLN A 124 8.13 6.64 8.54
N SER A 125 7.43 6.68 9.67
CA SER A 125 6.05 6.20 9.76
C SER A 125 5.08 7.02 8.89
N ILE A 126 5.30 8.34 8.77
CA ILE A 126 4.54 9.20 7.83
C ILE A 126 4.76 8.76 6.38
N ASN A 127 6.00 8.41 6.01
CA ASN A 127 6.26 7.88 4.67
C ASN A 127 5.46 6.60 4.40
N PHE A 128 5.47 5.65 5.33
CA PHE A 128 4.71 4.41 5.19
C PHE A 128 3.20 4.65 5.18
N LEU A 129 2.71 5.62 5.93
CA LEU A 129 1.31 6.02 5.90
C LEU A 129 0.89 6.56 4.52
N LEU A 130 1.70 7.47 3.95
CA LEU A 130 1.40 8.08 2.65
C LEU A 130 1.53 7.08 1.50
N VAL A 131 2.58 6.25 1.50
CA VAL A 131 2.75 5.16 0.53
C VAL A 131 1.65 4.11 0.70
N GLY A 132 1.27 3.80 1.94
CA GLY A 132 0.17 2.89 2.23
C GLY A 132 -1.15 3.42 1.69
N TRP A 133 -1.44 4.72 1.88
CA TRP A 133 -2.64 5.38 1.37
C TRP A 133 -2.69 5.40 -0.16
N SER A 134 -1.57 5.71 -0.82
CA SER A 134 -1.49 5.71 -2.29
C SER A 134 -1.71 4.33 -2.91
N GLN A 135 -1.66 3.25 -2.13
CA GLN A 135 -2.02 1.90 -2.57
C GLN A 135 -3.42 1.51 -2.09
N LEU A 136 -3.79 1.87 -0.86
CA LEU A 136 -5.08 1.52 -0.28
C LEU A 136 -6.25 2.13 -1.07
N LEU A 137 -6.21 3.43 -1.36
CA LEU A 137 -7.29 4.12 -2.06
C LEU A 137 -7.56 3.53 -3.45
N PRO A 138 -6.58 3.44 -4.38
CA PRO A 138 -6.82 2.80 -5.66
C PRO A 138 -7.14 1.30 -5.52
N GLY A 139 -6.55 0.61 -4.54
CA GLY A 139 -6.87 -0.78 -4.26
C GLY A 139 -8.35 -1.00 -3.98
N ILE A 140 -8.95 -0.19 -3.09
CA ILE A 140 -10.38 -0.21 -2.80
C ILE A 140 -11.18 0.10 -4.08
N LEU A 141 -10.83 1.17 -4.78
CA LEU A 141 -11.56 1.62 -5.97
C LEU A 141 -11.58 0.55 -7.07
N PHE A 142 -10.42 -0.01 -7.44
CA PHE A 142 -10.31 -0.98 -8.53
C PHE A 142 -10.89 -2.35 -8.13
N THR A 143 -10.75 -2.77 -6.87
CA THR A 143 -11.41 -4.00 -6.41
C THR A 143 -12.92 -3.86 -6.42
N LEU A 144 -13.49 -2.75 -5.91
CA LEU A 144 -14.93 -2.52 -5.93
C LEU A 144 -15.48 -2.35 -7.34
N ALA A 145 -14.78 -1.59 -8.20
CA ALA A 145 -15.15 -1.45 -9.60
C ALA A 145 -15.13 -2.81 -10.31
N GLY A 146 -14.15 -3.68 -10.00
CA GLY A 146 -14.07 -5.01 -10.57
C GLY A 146 -15.21 -5.92 -10.15
N ILE A 147 -15.59 -5.88 -8.86
CA ILE A 147 -16.75 -6.61 -8.36
C ILE A 147 -18.04 -6.07 -9.00
N ALA A 148 -18.17 -4.74 -9.14
CA ALA A 148 -19.34 -4.14 -9.77
C ALA A 148 -19.47 -4.52 -11.25
N LEU A 149 -18.35 -4.57 -12.00
CA LEU A 149 -18.34 -4.93 -13.42
C LEU A 149 -18.49 -6.44 -13.65
N PHE A 150 -18.06 -7.29 -12.71
CA PHE A 150 -18.26 -8.74 -12.80
C PHE A 150 -18.57 -9.37 -11.44
N PRO A 151 -19.83 -9.25 -10.97
CA PRO A 151 -20.22 -9.67 -9.62
C PRO A 151 -19.95 -11.15 -9.32
N SER A 152 -20.30 -12.05 -10.24
CA SER A 152 -20.13 -13.50 -10.05
C SER A 152 -18.66 -13.87 -9.83
N PHE A 153 -17.75 -13.29 -10.64
CA PHE A 153 -16.32 -13.51 -10.47
C PHE A 153 -15.79 -12.83 -9.19
N GLY A 154 -16.28 -11.63 -8.88
CA GLY A 154 -15.97 -10.93 -7.63
C GLY A 154 -16.31 -11.74 -6.38
N ILE A 155 -17.46 -12.41 -6.35
CA ILE A 155 -17.89 -13.28 -5.23
C ILE A 155 -16.92 -14.46 -5.06
N ILE A 156 -16.52 -15.12 -6.16
CA ILE A 156 -15.55 -16.22 -6.13
C ILE A 156 -14.23 -15.73 -5.51
N ILE A 157 -13.72 -14.59 -5.99
CA ILE A 157 -12.48 -14.00 -5.51
C ILE A 157 -12.57 -13.63 -4.01
N LEU A 158 -13.65 -12.98 -3.59
CA LEU A 158 -13.87 -12.65 -2.17
C LEU A 158 -13.92 -13.89 -1.29
N SER A 159 -14.56 -14.97 -1.77
CA SER A 159 -14.68 -16.24 -1.05
C SER A 159 -13.31 -16.88 -0.82
N ILE A 160 -12.45 -16.87 -1.85
CA ILE A 160 -11.07 -17.38 -1.74
C ILE A 160 -10.24 -16.50 -0.81
N LEU A 161 -10.38 -15.17 -0.89
CA LEU A 161 -9.66 -14.25 -0.01
C LEU A 161 -10.06 -14.37 1.47
N LEU A 162 -11.33 -14.68 1.74
CA LEU A 162 -11.80 -14.97 3.10
C LEU A 162 -11.08 -16.19 3.69
N LEU A 163 -10.79 -17.22 2.88
CA LEU A 163 -9.99 -18.36 3.33
C LEU A 163 -8.55 -17.93 3.66
N TRP A 164 -7.96 -17.05 2.85
CA TRP A 164 -6.62 -16.50 3.09
C TRP A 164 -6.53 -15.60 4.34
N PHE A 165 -7.64 -15.09 4.83
CA PHE A 165 -7.66 -14.25 6.03
C PHE A 165 -7.11 -14.97 7.26
N ILE A 166 -7.38 -16.28 7.39
CA ILE A 166 -6.96 -17.10 8.53
C ILE A 166 -5.42 -17.20 8.61
N PRO A 167 -4.69 -17.72 7.60
CA PRO A 167 -3.24 -17.81 7.66
C PRO A 167 -2.56 -16.44 7.73
N MET A 168 -3.11 -15.41 7.08
CA MET A 168 -2.60 -14.04 7.20
C MET A 168 -2.69 -13.52 8.64
N ARG A 169 -3.80 -13.78 9.34
CA ARG A 169 -3.98 -13.36 10.73
C ARG A 169 -3.00 -14.07 11.66
N ILE A 170 -2.74 -15.36 11.44
CA ILE A 170 -1.76 -16.13 12.21
C ILE A 170 -0.36 -15.57 12.00
N LEU A 171 0.03 -15.34 10.73
CA LEU A 171 1.35 -14.80 10.40
C LEU A 171 1.54 -13.39 10.97
N LYS A 172 0.50 -12.55 10.90
CA LYS A 172 0.50 -11.22 11.54
C LYS A 172 0.74 -11.30 13.04
N LYS A 173 0.01 -12.18 13.73
CA LYS A 173 0.16 -12.36 15.18
C LYS A 173 1.60 -12.74 15.54
N GLN A 174 2.20 -13.69 14.80
CA GLN A 174 3.58 -14.10 15.01
C GLN A 174 4.59 -12.98 14.72
N GLN A 175 4.33 -12.15 13.71
CA GLN A 175 5.15 -10.97 13.42
C GLN A 175 5.08 -9.95 14.55
N ASP A 176 3.87 -9.61 15.00
CA ASP A 176 3.65 -8.62 16.05
C ASP A 176 4.35 -9.07 17.36
N GLU A 177 4.18 -10.35 17.75
CA GLU A 177 4.87 -10.94 18.90
C GLU A 177 6.41 -10.92 18.75
N SER A 178 6.92 -11.17 17.55
CA SER A 178 8.36 -11.16 17.28
C SER A 178 8.94 -9.75 17.31
N HIS A 179 8.22 -8.75 16.80
CA HIS A 179 8.64 -7.34 16.81
C HIS A 179 8.58 -6.74 18.22
N GLU A 180 7.57 -7.09 19.00
CA GLU A 180 7.47 -6.70 20.41
C GLU A 180 8.64 -7.28 21.22
N LYS A 181 8.98 -8.56 21.01
CA LYS A 181 10.14 -9.20 21.66
C LYS A 181 11.46 -8.52 21.29
N VAL A 182 11.65 -8.13 20.02
CA VAL A 182 12.84 -7.38 19.58
C VAL A 182 12.91 -6.02 20.28
N SER A 183 11.80 -5.29 20.37
CA SER A 183 11.73 -3.99 21.03
C SER A 183 12.05 -4.10 22.53
N ALA A 184 11.50 -5.11 23.21
CA ALA A 184 11.75 -5.35 24.63
C ALA A 184 13.23 -5.69 24.90
N LEU A 185 13.85 -6.54 24.05
CA LEU A 185 15.26 -6.89 24.18
C LEU A 185 16.19 -5.72 23.84
N GLN A 186 15.77 -4.83 22.94
CA GLN A 186 16.55 -3.65 22.55
C GLN A 186 16.60 -2.59 23.66
N ALA A 187 15.56 -2.48 24.48
CA ALA A 187 15.57 -1.60 25.66
C ALA A 187 16.58 -2.06 26.72
N ASN A 188 16.86 -3.36 26.80
CA ASN A 188 17.78 -3.96 27.79
C ASN A 188 19.19 -4.20 27.24
N LEU A 189 19.51 -3.64 26.07
CA LEU A 189 20.73 -3.96 25.32
C LEU A 189 21.98 -3.26 25.85
N GLU A 190 21.80 -2.15 26.58
CA GLU A 190 22.91 -1.39 27.20
C GLU A 190 23.48 -2.07 28.46
N GLU A 191 22.78 -3.07 29.03
CA GLU A 191 23.12 -3.63 30.35
C GLU A 191 23.84 -5.00 30.31
N ASN A 192 23.80 -5.78 29.21
CA ASN A 192 24.34 -7.16 29.25
C ASN A 192 24.70 -7.78 27.87
N THR A 193 25.90 -8.35 27.75
CA THR A 193 26.40 -9.05 26.56
C THR A 193 25.61 -10.32 26.21
N ALA A 194 25.01 -11.00 27.20
CA ALA A 194 24.14 -12.17 26.95
C ALA A 194 22.83 -11.78 26.24
N THR A 195 22.31 -10.58 26.49
CA THR A 195 21.10 -10.03 25.86
C THR A 195 21.31 -9.77 24.36
N THR A 196 22.55 -9.54 23.94
CA THR A 196 22.91 -9.29 22.54
C THR A 196 22.66 -10.51 21.64
N VAL A 197 22.94 -11.72 22.13
CA VAL A 197 22.70 -12.97 21.38
C VAL A 197 21.19 -13.24 21.25
N LEU A 198 20.45 -13.09 22.35
CA LEU A 198 18.99 -13.26 22.37
C LEU A 198 18.29 -12.24 21.47
N TRP A 199 18.76 -10.99 21.46
CA TRP A 199 18.28 -9.95 20.57
C TRP A 199 18.55 -10.27 19.10
N ARG A 200 19.77 -10.73 18.77
CA ARG A 200 20.14 -11.12 17.41
C ARG A 200 19.22 -12.23 16.89
N ASP A 201 19.00 -13.26 17.68
CA ASP A 201 18.18 -14.41 17.28
C ASP A 201 16.70 -14.03 17.16
N ALA A 202 16.18 -13.17 18.05
CA ALA A 202 14.84 -12.58 17.91
C ALA A 202 14.71 -11.73 16.64
N ARG A 203 15.76 -10.95 16.30
CA ARG A 203 15.80 -10.13 15.09
C ARG A 203 15.87 -10.98 13.82
N PHE A 204 16.61 -12.09 13.83
CA PHE A 204 16.60 -13.05 12.72
C PHE A 204 15.22 -13.70 12.54
N LYS A 205 14.55 -14.07 13.64
CA LYS A 205 13.19 -14.61 13.59
C LYS A 205 12.21 -13.59 12.98
N ALA A 206 12.26 -12.33 13.43
CA ALA A 206 11.45 -11.25 12.87
C ALA A 206 11.73 -11.05 11.37
N ALA A 207 13.01 -11.01 10.97
CA ALA A 207 13.41 -10.87 9.57
C ALA A 207 12.92 -12.04 8.69
N LYS A 208 12.96 -13.27 9.22
CA LYS A 208 12.43 -14.46 8.52
C LYS A 208 10.91 -14.35 8.30
N LEU A 209 10.17 -13.94 9.31
CA LEU A 209 8.71 -13.72 9.19
C LEU A 209 8.38 -12.58 8.21
N ASP A 210 9.15 -11.49 8.22
CA ASP A 210 9.00 -10.40 7.26
C ASP A 210 9.28 -10.84 5.82
N SER A 211 10.27 -11.73 5.61
CA SER A 211 10.54 -12.33 4.31
C SER A 211 9.37 -13.20 3.83
N PHE A 212 8.80 -14.03 4.70
CA PHE A 212 7.61 -14.81 4.37
C PHE A 212 6.44 -13.91 3.98
N ASN A 213 6.14 -12.87 4.76
CA ASN A 213 5.00 -11.99 4.48
C ASN A 213 5.12 -11.28 3.12
N LYS A 214 6.33 -10.85 2.74
CA LYS A 214 6.58 -10.20 1.43
C LYS A 214 6.31 -11.14 0.26
N ASN A 215 6.75 -12.39 0.34
CA ASN A 215 6.55 -13.38 -0.71
C ASN A 215 5.13 -13.97 -0.71
N LEU A 216 4.48 -14.03 0.46
CA LEU A 216 3.11 -14.50 0.61
C LEU A 216 2.13 -13.64 -0.20
N ARG A 217 2.39 -12.33 -0.35
CA ARG A 217 1.59 -11.42 -1.19
C ARG A 217 1.38 -12.00 -2.60
N GLU A 218 2.47 -12.33 -3.28
CA GLU A 218 2.41 -12.78 -4.68
C GLU A 218 1.78 -14.16 -4.76
N PHE A 219 2.11 -15.04 -3.81
CA PHE A 219 1.49 -16.36 -3.73
C PHE A 219 -0.04 -16.28 -3.56
N ILE A 220 -0.54 -15.48 -2.60
CA ILE A 220 -1.98 -15.33 -2.35
C ILE A 220 -2.68 -14.78 -3.58
N ILE A 221 -2.12 -13.75 -4.20
CA ILE A 221 -2.77 -13.06 -5.33
C ILE A 221 -2.81 -13.95 -6.56
N VAL A 222 -1.68 -14.59 -6.91
CA VAL A 222 -1.59 -15.47 -8.08
C VAL A 222 -2.41 -16.74 -7.87
N SER A 223 -2.34 -17.36 -6.69
CA SER A 223 -3.17 -18.55 -6.39
C SER A 223 -4.67 -18.22 -6.39
N THR A 224 -5.07 -17.07 -5.83
CA THR A 224 -6.47 -16.61 -5.86
C THR A 224 -6.95 -16.41 -7.28
N LEU A 225 -6.11 -15.85 -8.17
CA LEU A 225 -6.44 -15.71 -9.57
C LEU A 225 -6.60 -17.07 -10.25
N ILE A 226 -5.63 -17.97 -10.11
CA ILE A 226 -5.64 -19.29 -10.78
C ILE A 226 -6.88 -20.08 -10.35
N ILE A 227 -7.12 -20.18 -9.03
CA ILE A 227 -8.28 -20.89 -8.49
C ILE A 227 -9.57 -20.20 -8.91
N GLY A 228 -9.63 -18.87 -8.85
CA GLY A 228 -10.82 -18.11 -9.24
C GLY A 228 -11.19 -18.31 -10.72
N LEU A 229 -10.20 -18.28 -11.62
CA LEU A 229 -10.40 -18.55 -13.04
C LEU A 229 -10.85 -19.99 -13.29
N PHE A 230 -10.23 -20.97 -12.62
CA PHE A 230 -10.60 -22.37 -12.73
C PHE A 230 -12.04 -22.61 -12.27
N VAL A 231 -12.42 -22.09 -11.09
CA VAL A 231 -13.78 -22.21 -10.55
C VAL A 231 -14.79 -21.51 -11.45
N ALA A 232 -14.48 -20.32 -11.95
CA ALA A 232 -15.35 -19.60 -12.87
C ALA A 232 -15.57 -20.36 -14.18
N HIS A 233 -14.52 -21.00 -14.72
CA HIS A 233 -14.62 -21.88 -15.88
C HIS A 233 -15.48 -23.12 -15.58
N ALA A 234 -15.25 -23.79 -14.44
CA ALA A 234 -16.03 -24.95 -14.02
C ALA A 234 -17.52 -24.63 -13.82
N LEU A 235 -17.84 -23.41 -13.40
CA LEU A 235 -19.21 -22.91 -13.26
C LEU A 235 -19.83 -22.42 -14.58
N GLY A 236 -19.11 -22.51 -15.70
CA GLY A 236 -19.60 -22.09 -17.02
C GLY A 236 -19.80 -20.57 -17.15
N LEU A 237 -19.12 -19.77 -16.32
CA LEU A 237 -19.24 -18.31 -16.40
C LEU A 237 -18.66 -17.81 -17.72
N SER A 238 -19.51 -17.16 -18.53
CA SER A 238 -19.09 -16.57 -19.81
C SER A 238 -18.26 -15.31 -19.55
N PHE A 239 -17.03 -15.34 -20.06
CA PHE A 239 -16.09 -14.22 -20.04
C PHE A 239 -16.23 -13.30 -21.27
N ALA A 240 -17.40 -13.23 -21.90
CA ALA A 240 -17.60 -12.39 -23.08
C ALA A 240 -17.49 -10.89 -22.75
N GLY A 241 -17.03 -10.09 -23.73
CA GLY A 241 -17.18 -8.64 -23.71
C GLY A 241 -16.02 -7.82 -23.15
N ASN A 242 -15.58 -8.00 -21.90
CA ASN A 242 -14.47 -7.24 -21.27
C ASN A 242 -13.84 -7.95 -20.05
N SER A 243 -13.97 -9.27 -20.00
CA SER A 243 -13.48 -10.13 -18.90
C SER A 243 -12.03 -9.87 -18.49
N LEU A 244 -11.11 -9.77 -19.44
CA LEU A 244 -9.69 -9.62 -19.15
C LEU A 244 -9.39 -8.31 -18.41
N LEU A 245 -10.05 -7.22 -18.81
CA LEU A 245 -9.91 -5.92 -18.15
C LEU A 245 -10.39 -6.01 -16.70
N VAL A 246 -11.54 -6.64 -16.46
CA VAL A 246 -12.12 -6.77 -15.11
C VAL A 246 -11.25 -7.66 -14.22
N VAL A 247 -10.77 -8.79 -14.76
CA VAL A 247 -9.86 -9.70 -14.07
C VAL A 247 -8.57 -8.99 -13.66
N LEU A 248 -7.95 -8.24 -14.58
CA LEU A 248 -6.72 -7.49 -14.29
C LEU A 248 -6.95 -6.32 -13.34
N MET A 249 -8.11 -5.65 -13.42
CA MET A 249 -8.49 -4.61 -12.47
C MET A 249 -8.68 -5.16 -11.05
N LEU A 250 -9.34 -6.31 -10.91
CA LEU A 250 -9.46 -7.01 -9.63
C LEU A 250 -8.08 -7.41 -9.09
N LEU A 251 -7.25 -8.07 -9.90
CA LEU A 251 -5.91 -8.50 -9.49
C LEU A 251 -5.04 -7.32 -9.05
N ARG A 252 -5.04 -6.25 -9.84
CA ARG A 252 -4.28 -5.04 -9.52
C ARG A 252 -4.82 -4.38 -8.24
N GLY A 253 -6.13 -4.29 -8.08
CA GLY A 253 -6.76 -3.79 -6.85
C GLY A 253 -6.32 -4.59 -5.62
N LEU A 254 -6.34 -5.93 -5.71
CA LEU A 254 -5.89 -6.81 -4.62
C LEU A 254 -4.39 -6.66 -4.30
N GLN A 255 -3.53 -6.51 -5.31
CA GLN A 255 -2.10 -6.21 -5.11
C GLN A 255 -1.89 -4.91 -4.34
N GLN A 256 -2.66 -3.88 -4.68
CA GLN A 256 -2.59 -2.59 -4.02
C GLN A 256 -3.14 -2.66 -2.59
N LEU A 257 -4.25 -3.36 -2.35
CA LEU A 257 -4.78 -3.60 -1.00
C LEU A 257 -3.77 -4.34 -0.11
N PHE A 258 -3.14 -5.39 -0.62
CA PHE A 258 -2.13 -6.15 0.13
C PHE A 258 -0.89 -5.30 0.42
N THR A 259 -0.46 -4.48 -0.53
CA THR A 259 0.66 -3.56 -0.32
C THR A 259 0.30 -2.49 0.72
N GLY A 260 -0.92 -1.94 0.67
CA GLY A 260 -1.45 -1.03 1.70
C GLY A 260 -1.48 -1.69 3.09
N TYR A 261 -1.87 -2.96 3.17
CA TYR A 261 -1.82 -3.75 4.39
C TYR A 261 -0.39 -3.90 4.96
N ILE A 262 0.59 -4.24 4.12
CA ILE A 262 2.01 -4.34 4.53
C ILE A 262 2.49 -2.97 5.05
N MET A 263 2.17 -1.88 4.35
CA MET A 263 2.56 -0.54 4.79
C MET A 263 1.91 -0.16 6.13
N ALA A 264 0.65 -0.54 6.36
CA ALA A 264 0.00 -0.37 7.65
C ALA A 264 0.69 -1.18 8.77
N GLN A 265 1.20 -2.39 8.48
CA GLN A 265 2.02 -3.13 9.44
C GLN A 265 3.35 -2.41 9.73
N GLN A 266 3.99 -1.80 8.73
CA GLN A 266 5.21 -1.01 8.94
C GLN A 266 4.94 0.22 9.82
N VAL A 267 3.78 0.87 9.67
CA VAL A 267 3.34 1.93 10.60
C VAL A 267 3.11 1.36 12.01
N ALA A 268 2.52 0.17 12.11
CA ALA A 268 2.28 -0.49 13.40
C ALA A 268 3.58 -0.83 14.14
N ALA A 269 4.61 -1.30 13.42
CA ALA A 269 5.93 -1.57 13.99
C ALA A 269 6.62 -0.31 14.54
N LEU A 270 6.23 0.88 14.08
CA LEU A 270 6.76 2.17 14.55
C LEU A 270 5.90 2.83 15.64
N LYS A 271 4.90 2.11 16.19
CA LYS A 271 3.99 2.63 17.23
C LYS A 271 4.71 3.18 18.45
N GLY A 272 5.75 2.50 18.94
CA GLY A 272 6.50 2.91 20.12
C GLY A 272 7.05 4.34 20.02
N TYR A 273 7.69 4.64 18.89
CA TYR A 273 8.24 5.97 18.60
C TYR A 273 7.18 7.07 18.45
N LEU A 274 5.96 6.71 18.08
CA LEU A 274 4.85 7.66 17.93
C LEU A 274 4.17 7.99 19.25
N MET A 275 4.18 7.07 20.23
CA MET A 275 3.56 7.31 21.54
C MET A 275 4.27 8.43 22.32
N GLU A 276 5.58 8.59 22.13
CA GLU A 276 6.41 9.64 22.77
C GLU A 276 5.98 11.07 22.40
N PHE A 277 5.22 11.25 21.32
CA PHE A 277 4.68 12.55 20.90
C PHE A 277 3.17 12.68 21.17
N SER A 278 2.56 11.67 21.78
CA SER A 278 1.11 11.59 21.98
C SER A 278 0.64 12.00 23.38
N SER A 279 1.57 12.18 24.32
CA SER A 279 1.36 12.71 25.67
C SER A 279 1.09 14.21 25.65
#